data_AF-A0A7L9VTW5-F1
#
_entry.id   AF-A0A7L9VTW5-F1
#
_cell.length_a   1.000
_cell.length_b   1.000
_cell.length_c   1.000
_cell.angle_alpha   90.00
_cell.angle_beta   90.00
_cell.angle_gamma   90.00
#
_symmetry.space_group_name_H-M   'P 1'
#
loop_
_entity.id
_entity.type
_entity.pdbx_description
1 polymer ?
#
loop_
_entity_poly.entity_id
_entity_poly.type
_entity_poly.pdbx_seq_one_letter_code
_entity_poly.pdbx_strand_id
1 'polypeptide(L)'
;MESLARTTSRLAPYDGEFKTLKELDGIVDEICRDLNLEESQSTHKIPKELWQKEKECLNPLNDDIDRYFNSVQTRKVSKDSMIMFRKNQYSVDPKYIGKTVEIKLSPTNKSIKIYYMGVEIRSHNLTDKQFNYNEDDYKAILKTDLFKDRSEDELNKYMSENLKAYDCL
;
A
#
# COMPACT_ATOMS: atom_id res chain seq x y z
N MET A 1 -16.18 -1.60 -28.73
CA MET A 1 -17.39 -1.21 -27.96
C MET A 1 -18.34 -2.40 -27.73
N GLU A 2 -18.43 -3.35 -28.66
CA GLU A 2 -19.37 -4.49 -28.59
C GLU A 2 -19.07 -5.53 -27.48
N SER A 3 -17.79 -5.78 -27.17
CA SER A 3 -17.40 -6.73 -26.12
C SER A 3 -17.84 -6.30 -24.71
N LEU A 4 -17.70 -5.01 -24.38
CA LEU A 4 -18.12 -4.46 -23.10
C LEU A 4 -19.65 -4.52 -22.94
N ALA A 5 -20.38 -4.12 -23.99
CA ALA A 5 -21.84 -4.13 -24.01
C ALA A 5 -22.40 -5.55 -23.77
N ARG A 6 -21.81 -6.57 -24.42
CA ARG A 6 -22.19 -7.98 -24.25
C ARG A 6 -22.00 -8.47 -22.82
N THR A 7 -20.87 -8.15 -22.19
CA THR A 7 -20.61 -8.55 -20.80
C THR A 7 -21.57 -7.86 -19.84
N THR A 8 -21.84 -6.57 -20.03
CA THR A 8 -22.81 -5.84 -19.20
C THR A 8 -24.24 -6.36 -19.37
N SER A 9 -24.64 -6.77 -20.57
CA SER A 9 -25.97 -7.37 -20.81
C SER A 9 -26.13 -8.73 -20.14
N ARG A 10 -25.05 -9.52 -20.02
CA ARG A 10 -25.07 -10.81 -19.31
C ARG A 10 -25.09 -10.67 -17.79
N LEU A 11 -24.63 -9.54 -17.27
CA LEU A 11 -24.67 -9.25 -15.84
C LEU A 11 -26.03 -8.70 -15.40
N ALA A 12 -26.75 -8.00 -16.28
CA ALA A 12 -28.05 -7.37 -15.99
C ALA A 12 -29.11 -8.31 -15.34
N PRO A 13 -29.23 -9.60 -15.68
CA PRO A 13 -30.18 -10.51 -15.04
C PRO A 13 -29.89 -10.80 -13.56
N TYR A 14 -28.67 -10.52 -13.09
CA TYR A 14 -28.26 -10.74 -11.71
C TYR A 14 -28.45 -9.49 -10.84
N ASP A 15 -29.03 -8.40 -11.37
CA ASP A 15 -29.27 -7.18 -10.61
C ASP A 15 -30.23 -7.46 -9.45
N GLY A 16 -29.78 -7.21 -8.22
CA GLY A 16 -30.51 -7.53 -6.98
C GLY A 16 -30.46 -9.02 -6.55
N GLU A 17 -29.82 -9.91 -7.31
CA GLU A 17 -29.73 -11.34 -7.02
C GLU A 17 -28.50 -11.74 -6.17
N PHE A 18 -27.60 -10.79 -5.89
CA PHE A 18 -26.44 -10.99 -5.01
C PHE A 18 -26.47 -10.02 -3.83
N LYS A 19 -25.94 -10.47 -2.69
CA LYS A 19 -25.91 -9.73 -1.42
C LYS A 19 -24.50 -9.39 -0.97
N THR A 20 -23.50 -10.12 -1.47
CA THR A 20 -22.09 -9.94 -1.09
C THR A 20 -21.19 -9.75 -2.30
N LEU A 21 -20.04 -9.09 -2.09
CA LEU A 21 -19.01 -8.95 -3.14
C LEU A 21 -18.51 -10.31 -3.64
N LYS A 22 -18.43 -11.30 -2.74
CA LYS A 22 -17.99 -12.66 -3.09
C LYS A 22 -18.96 -13.36 -4.05
N GLU A 23 -20.26 -13.14 -3.88
CA GLU A 23 -21.28 -13.68 -4.78
C GLU A 23 -21.19 -13.01 -6.16
N LEU A 24 -20.98 -11.69 -6.19
CA LEU A 24 -20.74 -10.95 -7.44
C LEU A 24 -19.48 -11.45 -8.16
N ASP A 25 -18.37 -11.64 -7.45
CA ASP A 25 -17.14 -12.19 -8.02
C ASP A 25 -17.40 -13.56 -8.66
N GLY A 26 -18.17 -14.43 -7.99
CA GLY A 26 -18.54 -15.74 -8.53
C GLY A 26 -19.35 -15.67 -9.83
N ILE A 27 -20.33 -14.76 -9.90
CA ILE A 27 -21.14 -14.52 -11.11
C ILE A 27 -20.25 -14.02 -12.25
N VAL A 28 -19.35 -13.08 -11.97
CA VAL A 28 -18.42 -12.53 -12.97
C VAL A 28 -17.46 -13.61 -13.47
N ASP A 29 -16.96 -14.48 -12.60
CA ASP A 29 -16.10 -15.60 -12.96
C ASP A 29 -16.82 -16.60 -13.87
N GLU A 30 -18.08 -16.91 -13.58
CA GLU A 30 -18.92 -17.79 -14.41
C GLU A 30 -19.14 -17.20 -15.80
N ILE A 31 -19.57 -15.94 -15.88
CA ILE A 31 -19.73 -15.23 -17.17
C ILE A 31 -18.42 -15.20 -17.95
N CYS A 32 -17.30 -14.91 -17.29
CA CYS A 32 -15.98 -14.93 -17.93
C CYS A 32 -15.61 -16.31 -18.47
N ARG A 33 -15.91 -17.37 -17.71
CA ARG A 33 -15.66 -18.75 -18.13
C ARG A 33 -16.47 -19.10 -19.37
N ASP A 34 -17.76 -18.78 -19.39
CA ASP A 34 -18.66 -19.07 -20.51
C ASP A 34 -18.21 -18.31 -21.77
N LEU A 35 -17.91 -17.02 -21.65
CA LEU A 35 -17.42 -16.21 -22.76
C LEU A 35 -16.11 -16.74 -23.37
N ASN A 36 -15.26 -17.38 -22.56
CA ASN A 36 -14.02 -17.98 -23.02
C ASN A 36 -14.21 -19.36 -23.69
N LEU A 37 -15.36 -20.02 -23.45
CA LEU A 37 -15.72 -21.32 -24.02
C LEU A 37 -16.63 -21.21 -25.26
N GLU A 38 -17.29 -20.07 -25.45
CA GLU A 38 -18.12 -19.79 -26.61
C GLU A 38 -17.30 -19.40 -27.84
N GLU A 39 -17.87 -19.59 -29.02
CA GLU A 39 -17.26 -19.14 -30.26
C GLU A 39 -17.26 -17.61 -30.35
N SER A 40 -16.09 -17.03 -30.58
CA SER A 40 -15.95 -15.59 -30.77
C SER A 40 -16.49 -15.18 -32.15
N GLN A 41 -17.43 -14.24 -32.18
CA GLN A 41 -18.04 -13.72 -33.41
C GLN A 41 -17.04 -13.09 -34.38
N SER A 42 -15.89 -12.61 -33.89
CA SER A 42 -14.88 -11.96 -34.74
C SER A 42 -13.88 -12.94 -35.35
N THR A 43 -13.60 -14.06 -34.66
CA THR A 43 -12.56 -15.02 -35.07
C THR A 43 -13.12 -16.37 -35.47
N HIS A 44 -14.42 -16.60 -35.25
CA HIS A 44 -15.12 -17.87 -35.46
C HIS A 44 -14.43 -19.06 -34.80
N LYS A 45 -13.81 -18.80 -33.64
CA LYS A 45 -13.03 -19.77 -32.87
C LYS A 45 -13.28 -19.56 -31.39
N ILE A 46 -13.10 -20.63 -30.61
CA ILE A 46 -13.22 -20.60 -29.16
C ILE A 46 -11.95 -19.96 -28.57
N PRO A 47 -12.04 -18.86 -27.79
CA PRO A 47 -10.89 -18.18 -27.22
C PRO A 47 -9.97 -19.10 -26.40
N LYS A 48 -10.54 -20.02 -25.63
CA LYS A 48 -9.78 -20.99 -24.85
C LYS A 48 -8.91 -21.92 -25.70
N GLU A 49 -9.41 -22.33 -26.87
CA GLU A 49 -8.65 -23.21 -27.78
C GLU A 49 -7.54 -22.44 -28.50
N LEU A 50 -7.80 -21.20 -28.90
CA LEU A 50 -6.79 -20.31 -29.47
C LEU A 50 -5.68 -20.04 -28.45
N TRP A 51 -6.07 -19.69 -27.23
CA TRP A 51 -5.13 -19.46 -26.13
C TRP A 51 -4.18 -20.64 -25.90
N GLN A 52 -4.69 -21.88 -25.91
CA GLN A 52 -3.84 -23.06 -25.73
C GLN A 52 -2.75 -23.19 -26.82
N LYS A 53 -3.03 -22.76 -28.05
CA LYS A 53 -2.07 -22.78 -29.16
C LYS A 53 -1.09 -21.62 -29.09
N GLU A 54 -1.58 -20.44 -28.71
CA GLU A 54 -0.79 -19.20 -28.68
C GLU A 54 0.09 -19.07 -27.44
N LYS A 55 -0.29 -19.74 -26.34
CA LYS A 55 0.40 -19.63 -25.05
C LYS A 55 1.89 -19.97 -25.12
N GLU A 56 2.26 -20.95 -25.93
CA GLU A 56 3.65 -21.38 -26.12
C GLU A 56 4.50 -20.35 -26.88
N CYS A 57 3.84 -19.48 -27.66
CA CYS A 57 4.49 -18.40 -28.40
C CYS A 57 4.69 -17.13 -27.56
N LEU A 58 4.21 -17.09 -26.32
CA LEU A 58 4.34 -15.94 -25.43
C LEU A 58 5.68 -15.95 -24.70
N ASN A 59 6.27 -14.76 -24.57
CA ASN A 59 7.45 -14.58 -23.74
C ASN A 59 7.11 -14.83 -22.26
N PRO A 60 8.05 -15.37 -21.47
CA PRO A 60 7.88 -15.47 -20.03
C PRO A 60 7.68 -14.08 -19.42
N LEU A 61 6.94 -14.06 -18.31
CA LEU A 61 6.73 -12.85 -17.52
C LEU A 61 8.09 -12.34 -17.02
N ASN A 62 8.29 -11.02 -17.02
CA ASN A 62 9.50 -10.44 -16.45
C ASN A 62 9.55 -10.70 -14.94
N ASP A 63 10.71 -11.10 -14.43
CA ASP A 63 10.93 -11.37 -13.00
C ASP A 63 10.59 -10.15 -12.11
N ASP A 64 10.71 -8.94 -12.65
CA ASP A 64 10.41 -7.69 -11.94
C ASP A 64 8.98 -7.18 -12.22
N ILE A 65 7.97 -8.06 -12.22
CA ILE A 65 6.58 -7.63 -12.38
C ILE A 65 6.07 -6.83 -11.17
N ASP A 66 6.67 -7.07 -10.00
CA ASP A 66 6.31 -6.42 -8.75
C ASP A 66 6.41 -4.89 -8.81
N ARG A 67 7.27 -4.33 -9.68
CA ARG A 67 7.37 -2.88 -9.89
C ARG A 67 6.08 -2.24 -10.41
N TYR A 68 5.24 -2.99 -11.12
CA TYR A 68 3.98 -2.47 -11.67
C TYR A 68 2.88 -2.40 -10.60
N PHE A 69 3.00 -3.19 -9.54
CA PHE A 69 2.08 -3.19 -8.40
C PHE A 69 2.58 -2.31 -7.26
N ASN A 70 3.90 -2.21 -7.11
CA ASN A 70 4.56 -1.37 -6.12
C ASN A 70 4.84 0.02 -6.70
N SER A 71 3.80 0.85 -6.82
CA SER A 71 4.05 2.30 -6.97
C SER A 71 4.92 2.74 -5.80
N VAL A 72 6.17 3.14 -6.08
CA VAL A 72 7.10 3.61 -5.05
C VAL A 72 6.49 4.85 -4.42
N GLN A 73 5.97 4.71 -3.20
CA GLN A 73 5.34 5.83 -2.52
C GLN A 73 6.42 6.70 -1.89
N THR A 74 6.75 7.83 -2.54
CA THR A 74 7.69 8.80 -1.99
C THR A 74 6.99 9.88 -1.18
N ARG A 75 7.58 10.29 -0.06
CA ARG A 75 7.12 11.42 0.76
C ARG A 75 8.28 12.28 1.20
N LYS A 76 8.06 13.59 1.26
CA LYS A 76 9.00 14.53 1.86
C LYS A 76 8.80 14.54 3.37
N VAL A 77 9.88 14.45 4.13
CA VAL A 77 9.85 14.59 5.59
C VAL A 77 9.49 16.03 5.95
N SER A 78 8.48 16.20 6.80
CA SER A 78 8.01 17.50 7.28
C SER A 78 9.03 18.16 8.22
N LYS A 79 8.76 19.41 8.61
CA LYS A 79 9.58 20.13 9.61
C LYS A 79 9.51 19.49 10.99
N ASP A 80 8.40 18.82 11.30
CA ASP A 80 8.17 18.12 12.58
C ASP A 80 8.76 16.70 12.58
N SER A 81 9.68 16.41 11.64
CA SER A 81 10.32 15.10 11.49
C SER A 81 9.35 13.94 11.26
N MET A 82 8.30 14.17 10.46
CA MET A 82 7.23 13.21 10.19
C MET A 82 7.05 12.94 8.69
N ILE A 83 6.55 11.76 8.34
CA ILE A 83 6.04 11.44 7.01
C ILE A 83 4.58 11.06 7.06
N MET A 84 3.83 11.36 6.00
CA MET A 84 2.41 11.05 5.91
C MET A 84 2.16 9.79 5.08
N PHE A 85 1.49 8.80 5.66
CA PHE A 85 1.06 7.58 5.00
C PHE A 85 -0.39 7.24 5.38
N ARG A 86 -1.27 7.10 4.38
CA ARG A 86 -2.70 6.76 4.54
C ARG A 86 -3.42 7.56 5.64
N LYS A 87 -3.20 8.88 5.68
CA LYS A 87 -3.75 9.87 6.65
C LYS A 87 -3.08 9.91 8.03
N ASN A 88 -2.19 8.97 8.34
CA ASN A 88 -1.45 8.96 9.60
C ASN A 88 -0.02 9.47 9.39
N GLN A 89 0.57 10.01 10.44
CA GLN A 89 1.93 10.51 10.45
C GLN A 89 2.84 9.58 11.24
N TYR A 90 4.05 9.37 10.72
CA TYR A 90 5.04 8.47 11.28
C TYR A 90 6.37 9.19 11.42
N SER A 91 6.99 9.10 12.59
CA SER A 91 8.23 9.81 12.87
C SER A 91 9.38 9.23 12.05
N VAL A 92 10.33 10.09 11.74
CA VAL A 92 11.65 9.73 11.24
C VAL A 92 12.68 10.56 12.00
N ASP A 93 13.95 10.22 11.86
CA ASP A 93 15.03 10.96 12.51
C ASP A 93 15.11 12.40 11.94
N PRO A 94 15.23 13.45 12.78
CA PRO A 94 15.34 14.86 12.37
C PRO A 94 16.38 15.14 11.29
N LYS A 95 17.44 14.33 11.19
CA LYS A 95 18.45 14.46 10.12
C LYS A 95 17.88 14.26 8.71
N TYR A 96 16.65 13.75 8.60
CA TYR A 96 15.94 13.57 7.33
C TYR A 96 14.93 14.66 7.00
N ILE A 97 14.75 15.67 7.86
CA ILE A 97 13.85 16.81 7.59
C ILE A 97 14.14 17.43 6.21
N GLY A 98 13.08 17.59 5.41
CA GLY A 98 13.17 18.14 4.05
C GLY A 98 13.68 17.18 2.98
N LYS A 99 14.14 15.98 3.34
CA LYS A 99 14.55 14.94 2.38
C LYS A 99 13.33 14.14 1.90
N THR A 100 13.42 13.59 0.70
CA THR A 100 12.41 12.67 0.14
C THR A 100 12.79 11.24 0.47
N VAL A 101 11.86 10.50 1.07
CA VAL A 101 12.03 9.11 1.46
C VAL A 101 11.02 8.23 0.72
N GLU A 102 11.35 6.97 0.54
CA GLU A 102 10.50 5.95 -0.05
C GLU A 102 9.79 5.15 1.04
N ILE A 103 8.53 4.80 0.82
CA ILE A 103 7.71 4.03 1.76
C ILE A 103 7.32 2.73 1.07
N LYS A 104 7.58 1.60 1.75
CA LYS A 104 7.15 0.28 1.31
C LYS A 104 6.31 -0.37 2.39
N LEU A 105 5.20 -0.99 1.99
CA LEU A 105 4.43 -1.85 2.88
C LEU A 105 5.20 -3.14 3.13
N SER A 106 5.11 -3.67 4.35
CA SER A 106 5.61 -5.01 4.63
C SER A 106 4.75 -6.06 3.92
N PRO A 107 5.29 -7.27 3.63
CA PRO A 107 4.54 -8.33 2.97
C PRO A 107 3.24 -8.74 3.69
N THR A 108 3.19 -8.52 5.01
CA THR A 108 2.01 -8.81 5.84
C THR A 108 1.00 -7.66 5.89
N ASN A 109 1.29 -6.51 5.25
CA ASN A 109 0.49 -5.29 5.29
C ASN A 109 0.20 -4.74 6.70
N LYS A 110 1.02 -5.09 7.71
CA LYS A 110 0.86 -4.64 9.10
C LYS A 110 1.80 -3.51 9.48
N SER A 111 2.80 -3.22 8.65
CA SER A 111 3.82 -2.22 8.94
C SER A 111 4.31 -1.54 7.66
N ILE A 112 4.93 -0.39 7.82
CA ILE A 112 5.62 0.33 6.77
C ILE A 112 7.11 0.40 7.07
N LYS A 113 7.91 0.34 6.01
CA LYS A 113 9.35 0.55 6.03
C LYS A 113 9.67 1.80 5.23
N ILE A 114 10.49 2.66 5.81
CA ILE A 114 10.87 3.95 5.25
C ILE A 114 12.34 3.87 4.84
N TYR A 115 12.64 4.24 3.61
CA TYR A 115 13.96 4.17 3.02
C TYR A 115 14.45 5.54 2.57
N TYR A 116 15.74 5.79 2.73
CA TYR A 116 16.43 6.93 2.14
C TYR A 116 17.64 6.43 1.37
N MET A 117 17.73 6.76 0.07
CA MET A 117 18.80 6.30 -0.82
C MET A 117 19.02 4.77 -0.77
N GLY A 118 17.92 4.00 -0.73
CA GLY A 118 17.95 2.54 -0.69
C GLY A 118 18.24 1.91 0.68
N VAL A 119 18.58 2.70 1.71
CA VAL A 119 18.82 2.21 3.08
C VAL A 119 17.56 2.35 3.92
N GLU A 120 17.17 1.30 4.64
CA GLU A 120 16.06 1.35 5.60
C GLU A 120 16.44 2.26 6.77
N ILE A 121 15.68 3.33 6.98
CA ILE A 121 15.95 4.32 8.03
C ILE A 121 15.03 4.18 9.23
N ARG A 122 13.81 3.65 9.03
CA ARG A 122 12.81 3.48 10.08
C ARG A 122 11.73 2.48 9.64
N SER A 123 11.15 1.78 10.60
CA SER A 123 9.99 0.91 10.41
C SER A 123 8.94 1.23 11.47
N HIS A 124 7.66 1.24 11.06
CA HIS A 124 6.52 1.50 11.93
C HIS A 124 5.42 0.48 11.72
N ASN A 125 4.77 0.07 12.80
CA ASN A 125 3.52 -0.67 12.69
C ASN A 125 2.42 0.28 12.23
N LEU A 126 1.50 -0.21 11.40
CA LEU A 126 0.30 0.54 11.04
C LEU A 126 -0.64 0.55 12.25
N THR A 127 -1.10 1.74 12.61
CA THR A 127 -2.07 1.95 13.67
C THR A 127 -3.16 2.91 13.19
N ASP A 128 -4.22 3.07 13.96
CA ASP A 128 -5.26 4.08 13.71
C ASP A 128 -4.91 5.45 14.34
N LYS A 129 -3.75 5.57 15.02
CA LYS A 129 -3.31 6.82 15.63
C LYS A 129 -2.89 7.82 14.57
N GLN A 130 -3.30 9.08 14.75
CA GLN A 130 -2.93 10.16 13.85
C GLN A 130 -1.40 10.40 13.84
N PHE A 131 -0.74 10.29 14.98
CA PHE A 131 0.70 10.49 15.13
C PHE A 131 1.35 9.23 15.72
N ASN A 132 2.40 8.75 15.07
CA ASN A 132 3.11 7.53 15.44
C ASN A 132 4.59 7.86 15.65
N TYR A 133 4.98 8.04 16.92
CA TYR A 133 6.35 8.32 17.30
C TYR A 133 7.11 7.04 17.60
N ASN A 134 8.30 6.93 17.04
CA ASN A 134 9.33 6.03 17.52
C ASN A 134 10.11 6.73 18.65
N GLU A 135 10.46 5.99 19.71
CA GLU A 135 11.14 6.54 20.89
C GLU A 135 12.47 7.23 20.54
N ASP A 136 13.26 6.64 19.63
CA ASP A 136 14.56 7.21 19.22
C ASP A 136 14.38 8.53 18.46
N ASP A 137 13.39 8.58 17.55
CA ASP A 137 13.08 9.78 16.78
C ASP A 137 12.59 10.88 17.71
N TYR A 138 11.68 10.55 18.63
CA TYR A 138 11.17 11.49 19.63
C TYR A 138 12.30 12.07 20.49
N LYS A 139 13.27 11.22 20.86
CA LYS A 139 14.49 11.66 21.56
C LYS A 139 15.38 12.57 20.74
N ALA A 140 15.58 12.27 19.48
CA ALA A 140 16.34 13.14 18.59
C ALA A 140 15.63 14.49 18.36
N ILE A 141 14.29 14.50 18.23
CA ILE A 141 13.49 15.73 18.09
C ILE A 141 13.66 16.61 19.33
N LEU A 142 13.41 16.06 20.52
CA LEU A 142 13.51 16.83 21.77
C LEU A 142 14.92 17.36 22.06
N LYS A 143 15.97 16.59 21.75
CA LYS A 143 17.36 17.06 21.84
C LYS A 143 17.62 18.25 20.91
N THR A 144 17.03 18.24 19.72
CA THR A 144 17.23 19.29 18.71
C THR A 144 16.47 20.57 19.05
N ASP A 145 15.24 20.46 19.57
CA ASP A 145 14.34 21.60 19.78
C ASP A 145 14.49 22.25 21.16
N LEU A 146 14.58 21.45 22.24
CA LEU A 146 14.36 21.93 23.61
C LEU A 146 15.55 21.70 24.57
N PHE A 147 16.40 20.70 24.30
CA PHE A 147 17.37 20.20 25.28
C PHE A 147 18.82 20.14 24.78
N LYS A 148 19.27 21.15 24.01
CA LYS A 148 20.65 21.18 23.47
C LYS A 148 21.75 21.08 24.55
N ASP A 149 21.48 21.55 25.78
CA ASP A 149 22.48 21.69 26.86
C ASP A 149 22.08 20.98 28.19
N ARG A 150 21.19 19.98 28.17
CA ARG A 150 20.70 19.30 29.40
C ARG A 150 21.01 17.80 29.46
N SER A 151 20.97 17.22 30.66
CA SER A 151 21.30 15.82 30.93
C SER A 151 20.27 14.84 30.35
N GLU A 152 20.71 13.64 30.00
CA GLU A 152 19.84 12.60 29.41
C GLU A 152 18.76 12.09 30.37
N ASP A 153 18.99 12.19 31.68
CA ASP A 153 18.05 11.72 32.71
C ASP A 153 16.80 12.60 32.81
N GLU A 154 16.94 13.94 32.72
CA GLU A 154 15.79 14.85 32.68
C GLU A 154 14.95 14.63 31.42
N LEU A 155 15.63 14.38 30.30
CA LEU A 155 15.00 14.14 29.00
C LEU A 155 14.17 12.85 29.00
N ASN A 156 14.71 11.74 29.52
CA ASN A 156 14.01 10.46 29.58
C ASN A 156 12.76 10.54 30.48
N LYS A 157 12.83 11.29 31.60
CA LYS A 157 11.67 11.51 32.48
C LYS A 157 10.57 12.28 31.76
N TYR A 158 10.92 13.38 31.10
CA TYR A 158 9.97 14.18 30.31
C TYR A 158 9.31 13.37 29.18
N MET A 159 10.07 12.49 28.51
CA MET A 159 9.53 11.59 27.50
C MET A 159 8.44 10.69 28.02
N SER A 160 8.68 10.05 29.16
CA SER A 160 7.74 9.09 29.73
C SER A 160 6.41 9.71 30.13
N GLU A 161 6.41 11.00 30.49
CA GLU A 161 5.22 11.76 30.85
C GLU A 161 4.46 12.22 29.60
N ASN A 162 5.18 12.71 28.56
CA ASN A 162 4.55 13.20 27.33
C ASN A 162 4.06 12.08 26.40
N LEU A 163 4.79 10.98 26.22
CA LEU A 163 4.35 9.88 25.34
C LEU A 163 3.00 9.31 25.82
N LYS A 164 2.82 9.18 27.14
CA LYS A 164 1.55 8.76 27.74
C LYS A 164 0.40 9.71 27.43
N ALA A 165 0.66 11.01 27.29
CA ALA A 165 -0.37 11.97 26.93
C ALA A 165 -0.84 11.79 25.48
N TYR A 166 0.07 11.42 24.57
CA TYR A 166 -0.25 11.16 23.16
C TYR A 166 -0.83 9.75 22.92
N ASP A 167 -0.51 8.77 23.77
CA ASP A 167 -1.11 7.43 23.69
C ASP A 167 -2.60 7.40 24.10
N CYS A 168 -3.07 8.43 24.79
CA CYS A 168 -4.45 8.59 25.28
C CYS A 168 -5.35 9.41 24.34
N LEU A 169 -4.85 9.87 23.18
CA LEU A 169 -5.58 10.63 22.15
C LEU A 169 -5.84 9.75 20.92
#